data_AF-A0A7Y8LDB3-F1
#
_entry.id   AF-A0A7Y8LDB3-F1
#
_cell.length_a   1.000
_cell.length_b   1.000
_cell.length_c   1.000
_cell.angle_alpha   90.00
_cell.angle_beta   90.00
_cell.angle_gamma   90.00
#
_symmetry.space_group_name_H-M   'P 1'
#
loop_
_entity.id
_entity.type
_entity.pdbx_description
1 polymer ?
#
loop_
_entity_poly.entity_id
_entity_poly.type
_entity_poly.pdbx_seq_one_letter_code
_entity_poly.pdbx_strand_id
1 'polypeptide(L)'
;MKAIDLDKTICLRYCHYYKPNKNEELECFGFTIIERLINKGIEIYFKDFQHKADSIIDEELIQTICAICPFSQEDCDFFVKKTDAKPCGGLSLLGYLIDSHSISIKDIKDVI
;
A
#
# COMPACT_ATOMS: atom_id res chain seq x y z
N MET A 1 13.82 16.12 -1.14
CA MET A 1 12.69 16.03 -2.09
C MET A 1 11.45 16.55 -1.39
N LYS A 2 10.62 17.38 -2.05
CA LYS A 2 9.34 17.82 -1.47
C LYS A 2 8.37 16.63 -1.53
N ALA A 3 7.71 16.33 -0.41
CA ALA A 3 6.72 15.25 -0.26
C ALA A 3 5.56 15.31 -1.29
N ILE A 4 5.34 16.48 -1.89
CA ILE A 4 4.13 16.88 -2.62
C ILE A 4 3.88 16.14 -3.96
N ASP A 5 4.85 15.40 -4.52
CA ASP A 5 4.62 14.64 -5.77
C ASP A 5 4.61 13.12 -5.58
N LEU A 6 4.84 12.62 -4.37
CA LEU A 6 4.76 11.20 -4.07
C LEU A 6 3.29 10.74 -4.08
N ASP A 7 2.42 11.51 -3.44
CA ASP A 7 1.00 11.26 -3.23
C ASP A 7 0.27 11.02 -4.55
N LYS A 8 0.44 11.94 -5.50
CA LYS A 8 -0.23 11.85 -6.81
C LYS A 8 0.40 10.81 -7.72
N THR A 9 1.72 10.66 -7.72
CA THR A 9 2.39 9.75 -8.64
C THR A 9 2.15 8.29 -8.24
N ILE A 10 2.14 8.01 -6.94
CA ILE A 10 1.88 6.66 -6.43
C ILE A 10 0.39 6.34 -6.49
N CYS A 11 -0.48 7.16 -5.91
CA CYS A 11 -1.90 6.80 -5.85
C CYS A 11 -2.53 6.71 -7.25
N LEU A 12 -2.14 7.58 -8.18
CA LEU A 12 -2.65 7.56 -9.56
C LEU A 12 -2.16 6.34 -10.37
N ARG A 13 -0.97 5.80 -10.07
CA ARG A 13 -0.40 4.65 -10.80
C ARG A 13 -0.72 3.30 -10.17
N TYR A 14 -0.86 3.25 -8.84
CA TYR A 14 -0.88 1.99 -8.08
C TYR A 14 -2.21 1.75 -7.33
N CYS A 15 -3.11 2.73 -7.23
CA CYS A 15 -4.36 2.58 -6.48
C CYS A 15 -5.59 2.64 -7.39
N HIS A 16 -6.25 1.50 -7.62
CA HIS A 16 -7.53 1.43 -8.34
C HIS A 16 -8.66 2.22 -7.67
N TYR A 17 -8.54 2.46 -6.35
CA TYR A 17 -9.54 3.17 -5.55
C TYR A 17 -9.29 4.68 -5.46
N TYR A 18 -8.17 5.18 -5.99
CA TYR A 18 -7.83 6.61 -5.95
C TYR A 18 -8.83 7.43 -6.78
N LYS A 19 -9.29 8.54 -6.21
CA LYS A 19 -10.24 9.46 -6.86
C LYS A 19 -9.69 10.88 -6.76
N PRO A 20 -9.21 11.49 -7.87
CA PRO A 20 -8.46 12.75 -7.85
C PRO A 20 -9.24 13.98 -7.34
N ASN A 21 -10.58 13.88 -7.24
CA ASN A 21 -11.47 14.95 -6.80
C ASN A 21 -12.19 14.64 -5.47
N LYS A 22 -11.79 13.58 -4.76
CA LYS A 22 -12.34 13.30 -3.43
C LYS A 22 -11.52 14.03 -2.38
N ASN A 23 -12.19 14.62 -1.39
CA ASN A 23 -11.53 15.21 -0.23
C ASN A 23 -10.87 14.07 0.57
N GLU A 24 -9.56 13.91 0.44
CA GLU A 24 -8.80 12.86 1.13
C GLU A 24 -8.45 13.33 2.54
N GLU A 25 -9.45 13.42 3.43
CA GLU A 25 -9.21 13.70 4.86
C GLU A 25 -8.50 12.53 5.57
N LEU A 26 -8.47 11.34 4.94
CA LEU A 26 -7.81 10.15 5.46
C LEU A 26 -6.81 9.61 4.44
N GLU A 27 -5.55 9.55 4.86
CA GLU A 27 -4.48 8.93 4.08
C GLU A 27 -4.61 7.40 4.07
N CYS A 28 -4.27 6.78 2.94
CA CYS A 28 -4.21 5.33 2.86
C CYS A 28 -3.13 4.80 3.81
N PHE A 29 -3.46 3.78 4.62
CA PHE A 29 -2.49 3.23 5.57
C PHE A 29 -1.21 2.68 4.89
N GLY A 30 -1.33 2.14 3.67
CA GLY A 30 -0.15 1.73 2.89
C GLY A 30 0.76 2.90 2.49
N PHE A 31 0.18 4.08 2.26
CA PHE A 31 0.95 5.31 2.02
C PHE A 31 1.67 5.77 3.29
N THR A 32 0.98 5.79 4.44
CA THR A 32 1.58 6.13 5.73
C THR A 32 2.79 5.26 6.05
N ILE A 33 2.74 3.96 5.73
CA ILE A 33 3.88 3.05 5.91
C ILE A 33 5.07 3.46 5.04
N ILE A 34 4.84 3.77 3.77
CA ILE A 34 5.90 4.24 2.85
C ILE A 34 6.55 5.51 3.37
N GLU A 35 5.75 6.46 3.83
CA GLU A 35 6.27 7.70 4.42
C GLU A 35 7.16 7.41 5.63
N ARG A 36 6.72 6.53 6.54
CA ARG A 36 7.51 6.14 7.72
C ARG A 36 8.82 5.44 7.33
N LEU A 37 8.81 4.58 6.32
CA LEU A 37 10.01 3.92 5.79
C LEU A 37 11.01 4.94 5.25
N ILE A 38 10.54 5.87 4.42
CA ILE A 38 11.37 6.96 3.86
C ILE A 38 11.96 7.82 4.99
N ASN A 39 11.16 8.17 6.00
CA ASN A 39 11.61 8.94 7.15
C ASN A 39 12.65 8.20 8.02
N LYS A 40 12.64 6.86 7.99
CA LYS A 40 13.69 6.01 8.58
C LYS A 40 14.96 5.92 7.73
N GLY A 41 14.98 6.50 6.54
CA GLY A 41 16.10 6.45 5.61
C GLY A 41 16.12 5.22 4.71
N ILE A 42 15.00 4.49 4.59
CA ILE A 42 14.88 3.40 3.62
C ILE A 42 14.63 4.01 2.23
N GLU A 43 15.52 3.70 1.31
CA GLU A 43 15.38 4.11 -0.09
C GLU A 43 14.41 3.19 -0.82
N ILE A 44 13.30 3.76 -1.31
CA ILE A 44 12.26 3.01 -2.02
C ILE A 44 12.36 3.30 -3.52
N TYR A 45 12.50 2.23 -4.30
CA TYR A 45 12.65 2.29 -5.75
C TYR A 45 11.38 1.83 -6.45
N PHE A 46 10.63 2.78 -7.00
CA PHE A 46 9.46 2.47 -7.83
C PHE A 46 9.92 2.13 -9.25
N LYS A 47 10.03 0.84 -9.59
CA LYS A 47 10.20 0.43 -11.01
C LYS A 47 8.89 0.69 -11.77
N ASP A 48 8.99 0.82 -13.09
CA ASP A 48 7.82 1.01 -13.97
C ASP A 48 6.81 -0.13 -13.74
N PHE A 49 5.62 0.22 -13.27
CA PHE A 49 4.56 -0.71 -12.92
C PHE A 49 3.94 -1.29 -14.19
N GLN A 50 4.66 -2.21 -14.84
CA GLN A 50 4.11 -3.11 -15.85
C GLN A 50 3.61 -4.41 -15.23
N HIS A 51 3.81 -4.58 -13.92
CA HIS A 51 3.32 -5.76 -13.22
C HIS A 51 1.80 -5.67 -13.09
N LYS A 52 1.12 -6.53 -13.84
CA LYS A 52 -0.28 -6.85 -13.60
C LYS A 52 -0.46 -7.11 -12.11
N ALA A 53 -1.58 -6.65 -11.58
CA ALA A 53 -2.03 -6.78 -10.19
C ALA A 53 -2.24 -8.24 -9.72
N ASP A 54 -1.47 -9.19 -10.27
CA ASP A 54 -1.39 -10.60 -9.94
C ASP A 54 -0.17 -10.90 -9.05
N SER A 55 0.54 -9.87 -8.57
CA SER A 55 1.55 -10.05 -7.52
C SER A 55 0.86 -10.78 -6.37
N ILE A 56 1.32 -12.00 -6.08
CA ILE A 56 0.80 -12.82 -4.99
C ILE A 56 1.05 -12.02 -3.72
N ILE A 57 -0.02 -11.41 -3.19
CA ILE A 57 0.07 -10.67 -1.93
C ILE A 57 0.19 -11.73 -0.85
N ASP A 58 1.35 -11.73 -0.18
CA ASP A 58 1.65 -12.65 0.90
C ASP A 58 0.56 -12.59 1.98
N GLU A 59 0.08 -13.75 2.45
CA GLU A 59 -0.87 -13.82 3.54
C GLU A 59 -0.30 -13.19 4.82
N GLU A 60 1.02 -13.25 5.02
CA GLU A 60 1.71 -12.56 6.11
C GLU A 60 1.58 -11.04 5.98
N LEU A 61 1.70 -10.48 4.78
CA LEU A 61 1.50 -9.05 4.53
C LEU A 61 0.05 -8.65 4.80
N ILE A 62 -0.91 -9.46 4.35
CA ILE A 62 -2.34 -9.22 4.61
C ILE A 62 -2.60 -9.17 6.12
N GLN A 63 -2.13 -10.16 6.87
CA GLN A 63 -2.32 -10.22 8.32
C GLN A 63 -1.63 -9.05 9.03
N THR A 64 -0.41 -8.71 8.62
CA THR A 64 0.37 -7.62 9.22
C THR A 64 -0.30 -6.26 9.02
N ILE A 65 -0.79 -5.99 7.81
CA ILE A 65 -1.33 -4.67 7.46
C ILE A 65 -2.81 -4.56 7.80
N CYS A 66 -3.63 -5.54 7.42
CA CYS A 66 -5.09 -5.41 7.53
C CYS A 66 -5.55 -5.44 8.98
N ALA A 67 -4.86 -6.16 9.87
CA ALA A 67 -5.25 -6.24 11.28
C ALA A 67 -5.22 -4.89 12.00
N ILE A 68 -4.38 -3.95 11.54
CA ILE A 68 -4.19 -2.63 12.16
C ILE A 68 -4.65 -1.46 11.28
N CYS A 69 -5.08 -1.75 10.05
CA CYS A 69 -5.53 -0.74 9.10
C CYS A 69 -6.81 -0.05 9.62
N PRO A 70 -6.88 1.28 9.70
CA PRO A 70 -8.08 2.00 10.16
C PRO A 70 -9.32 1.77 9.30
N PHE A 71 -9.15 1.25 8.08
CA PHE A 71 -10.23 0.90 7.16
C PHE A 71 -10.67 -0.58 7.28
N SER A 72 -10.17 -1.33 8.26
CA SER A 72 -10.49 -2.76 8.44
C SER A 72 -11.66 -2.99 9.41
N GLN A 73 -11.99 -4.27 9.61
CA GLN A 73 -13.06 -4.85 10.44
C GLN A 73 -14.52 -4.70 10.01
N GLU A 74 -14.96 -3.65 9.31
CA GLU A 74 -16.37 -3.61 8.81
C GLU A 74 -16.54 -3.04 7.38
N ASP A 75 -15.60 -2.23 6.91
CA ASP A 75 -15.72 -1.50 5.64
C ASP A 75 -14.84 -2.02 4.48
N CYS A 76 -14.07 -3.10 4.71
CA CYS A 76 -13.14 -3.64 3.73
C CYS A 76 -13.58 -5.02 3.20
N ASP A 77 -14.27 -5.01 2.05
CA ASP A 77 -14.74 -6.21 1.35
C ASP A 77 -13.62 -7.24 1.10
N PHE A 78 -12.39 -6.79 0.89
CA PHE A 78 -11.22 -7.66 0.72
C PHE A 78 -10.86 -8.42 2.00
N PHE A 79 -10.79 -7.72 3.13
CA PHE A 79 -10.37 -8.33 4.39
C PHE A 79 -11.42 -9.28 4.96
N VAL A 80 -12.71 -8.94 4.80
CA VAL A 80 -13.82 -9.84 5.18
C VAL A 80 -14.05 -10.98 4.18
N LYS A 81 -13.16 -11.15 3.19
CA LYS A 81 -13.17 -12.21 2.17
C LYS A 81 -14.49 -12.30 1.41
N LYS A 82 -15.13 -11.17 1.09
CA LYS A 82 -16.24 -11.17 0.12
C LYS A 82 -15.73 -11.64 -1.23
N THR A 83 -16.55 -12.40 -1.94
CA THR A 83 -16.20 -13.00 -3.23
C THR A 83 -15.78 -11.90 -4.22
N ASP A 84 -14.68 -12.12 -4.95
CA ASP A 84 -14.11 -11.23 -5.97
C ASP A 84 -13.60 -9.85 -5.49
N ALA A 85 -13.55 -9.60 -4.18
CA ALA A 85 -12.98 -8.37 -3.65
C ALA A 85 -11.47 -8.31 -3.95
N LYS A 86 -11.03 -7.20 -4.54
CA LYS A 86 -9.62 -6.96 -4.88
C LYS A 86 -8.88 -6.28 -3.72
N PRO A 87 -7.57 -6.55 -3.56
CA PRO A 87 -6.77 -5.85 -2.57
C PRO A 87 -6.83 -4.33 -2.77
N CYS A 88 -6.73 -3.58 -1.67
CA CYS A 88 -6.66 -2.12 -1.74
C CYS A 88 -5.34 -1.67 -2.38
N GLY A 89 -5.31 -0.44 -2.91
CA GLY A 89 -4.10 0.09 -3.55
C GLY A 89 -2.88 0.10 -2.62
N GLY A 90 -3.07 0.33 -1.32
CA GLY A 90 -2.00 0.26 -0.33
C GLY A 90 -1.39 -1.14 -0.20
N LEU A 91 -2.22 -2.18 -0.14
CA LEU A 91 -1.74 -3.57 -0.12
C LEU A 91 -1.06 -3.96 -1.43
N SER A 92 -1.67 -3.62 -2.57
CA SER A 92 -1.08 -3.90 -3.88
C SER A 92 0.28 -3.23 -4.05
N LEU A 93 0.42 -1.99 -3.59
CA LEU A 93 1.67 -1.25 -3.63
C LEU A 93 2.74 -1.88 -2.72
N LEU A 94 2.40 -2.20 -1.47
CA LEU A 94 3.35 -2.83 -0.55
C LEU A 94 3.78 -4.21 -1.05
N GLY A 95 2.84 -5.02 -1.57
CA GLY A 95 3.13 -6.31 -2.18
C GLY A 95 4.08 -6.17 -3.38
N TYR A 96 3.84 -5.17 -4.23
CA TYR A 96 4.73 -4.85 -5.34
C TYR A 96 6.14 -4.47 -4.87
N LEU A 97 6.28 -3.62 -3.85
CA LEU A 97 7.57 -3.19 -3.34
C LEU A 97 8.36 -4.33 -2.68
N ILE A 98 7.66 -5.29 -2.09
CA ILE A 98 8.27 -6.53 -1.58
C ILE A 98 8.74 -7.41 -2.73
N ASP A 99 7.88 -7.65 -3.72
CA ASP A 99 8.20 -8.46 -4.90
C ASP A 99 9.36 -7.86 -5.72
N SER A 100 9.43 -6.52 -5.81
CA SER A 100 10.53 -5.80 -6.45
C SER A 100 11.80 -5.73 -5.60
N HIS A 101 11.81 -6.33 -4.40
CA HIS A 101 12.90 -6.33 -3.42
C HIS A 101 13.31 -4.92 -2.98
N SER A 102 12.39 -3.96 -3.05
CA SER A 102 12.63 -2.57 -2.62
C SER A 102 12.44 -2.38 -1.13
N ILE A 103 11.58 -3.20 -0.52
CA ILE A 103 11.38 -3.30 0.94
C ILE A 103 11.15 -4.76 1.30
N SER A 104 11.18 -5.09 2.58
CA SER A 104 10.82 -6.40 3.13
C SER A 104 9.65 -6.30 4.13
N ILE A 105 9.02 -7.44 4.45
CA ILE A 105 8.02 -7.49 5.54
C ILE A 105 8.63 -7.05 6.86
N LYS A 106 9.92 -7.32 7.09
CA LYS A 106 10.62 -6.86 8.30
C LYS A 106 10.67 -5.34 8.38
N ASP A 107 11.00 -4.67 7.28
CA ASP A 107 11.04 -3.21 7.22
C ASP A 107 9.68 -2.60 7.57
N ILE A 108 8.59 -3.21 7.07
CA ILE A 108 7.21 -2.82 7.38
C ILE A 108 6.93 -2.99 8.88
N LYS A 109 7.27 -4.16 9.45
CA LYS A 109 7.07 -4.42 10.89
C LYS A 109 7.83 -3.44 11.78
N ASP A 110 8.95 -2.91 11.30
CA ASP A 110 9.77 -1.95 12.04
C ASP A 110 9.16 -0.53 12.07
N VAL A 111 8.11 -0.24 11.29
CA VAL A 111 7.48 1.09 11.21
C VAL A 111 5.99 1.14 11.54
N ILE A 112 5.35 0.00 11.77
CA ILE A 112 3.93 -0.07 12.14
C ILE A 112 3.72 0.01 13.65
#